data_AF-A0A3S3S5M3-F1
#
_entry.id   AF-A0A3S3S5M3-F1
#
_cell.length_a   1.000
_cell.length_b   1.000
_cell.length_c   1.000
_cell.angle_alpha   90.00
_cell.angle_beta   90.00
_cell.angle_gamma   90.00
#
_symmetry.space_group_name_H-M   'P 1'
#
loop_
_entity.id
_entity.type
_entity.pdbx_description
1 polymer ?
#
loop_
_entity_poly.entity_id
_entity_poly.type
_entity_poly.pdbx_seq_one_letter_code
_entity_poly.pdbx_strand_id
1 'polypeptide(L)'
;MNCQKRREESRDDENDGGFEFFAKSEKKSVAVVANSRTTTTNTAKVGRRDKCFEDCVCIESTIYSLNDGLESSVELSCNLSQSKQQRFIDAIKAYSEQRNHINFNLTVINNGLDSSSSIVSNALKSLSSKAKSKLSKLTLSRLDLRVFPFETISDYSNLQTLDLSFNALTLIPPVFSLSLKHLNLSHNRLSQIHHFKHHFPNFKTLDISNNEVVFLSPSVFTNDYSQNVTIYLANNPWHCEEHLIQLFETYLYNIADKSKINCSSPWQMNGMNLTQIQSVRETDTCKKCDCFLATDQKLMTVNCTDTEMKSLPINLPIDTIFVNLTNNQIKYLTLPVTATDWRK
;
A
#
# COMPACT_ATOMS: atom_id res chain seq x y z
N MET A 1 -19.30 44.82 -29.74
CA MET A 1 -19.88 45.37 -30.98
C MET A 1 -20.71 44.27 -31.62
N ASN A 2 -21.98 44.57 -31.84
CA ASN A 2 -23.00 43.68 -32.36
C ASN A 2 -22.76 43.30 -33.82
N CYS A 3 -23.10 42.06 -34.18
CA CYS A 3 -23.93 41.77 -35.36
C CYS A 3 -24.73 40.48 -35.11
N GLN A 4 -26.05 40.58 -35.25
CA GLN A 4 -27.05 39.53 -34.99
C GLN A 4 -27.09 38.47 -36.10
N LYS A 5 -27.46 37.24 -35.73
CA LYS A 5 -27.89 36.17 -36.63
C LYS A 5 -29.41 36.22 -36.79
N ARG A 6 -29.92 36.34 -38.02
CA ARG A 6 -31.33 36.09 -38.36
C ARG A 6 -31.49 34.60 -38.69
N ARG A 7 -32.57 33.99 -38.18
CA ARG A 7 -33.02 32.63 -38.47
C ARG A 7 -33.38 32.49 -39.95
N GLU A 8 -33.08 31.32 -40.52
CA GLU A 8 -34.10 30.50 -41.19
C GLU A 8 -33.68 29.03 -41.17
N GLU A 9 -34.69 28.18 -41.17
CA GLU A 9 -34.68 26.77 -40.83
C GLU A 9 -34.23 25.85 -41.97
N SER A 10 -33.90 24.63 -41.58
CA SER A 10 -34.12 23.36 -42.29
C SER A 10 -32.91 22.66 -42.91
N ARG A 11 -32.79 21.41 -42.43
CA ARG A 11 -32.36 20.16 -43.09
C ARG A 11 -30.88 19.98 -43.41
N ASP A 12 -30.33 18.98 -42.71
CA ASP A 12 -29.64 17.82 -43.28
C ASP A 12 -28.84 18.10 -44.55
N ASP A 13 -27.54 18.28 -44.41
CA ASP A 13 -26.57 17.31 -44.91
C ASP A 13 -25.14 17.75 -44.58
N GLU A 14 -24.29 16.74 -44.51
CA GLU A 14 -22.86 16.75 -44.29
C GLU A 14 -22.14 17.92 -44.99
N ASN A 15 -21.33 18.67 -44.25
CA ASN A 15 -20.11 19.20 -44.82
C ASN A 15 -19.01 19.42 -43.78
N ASP A 16 -17.83 19.03 -44.26
CA ASP A 16 -16.50 19.11 -43.68
C ASP A 16 -16.19 20.51 -43.12
N GLY A 17 -15.55 20.54 -41.95
CA GLY A 17 -15.30 21.77 -41.19
C GLY A 17 -14.23 21.55 -40.14
N GLY A 18 -12.98 21.41 -40.60
CA GLY A 18 -11.81 21.42 -39.73
C GLY A 18 -11.72 22.72 -38.91
N PHE A 19 -11.38 22.56 -37.63
CA PHE A 19 -10.83 23.64 -36.81
C PHE A 19 -9.52 23.14 -36.18
N GLU A 20 -8.40 23.60 -36.73
CA GLU A 20 -7.11 23.57 -36.04
C GLU A 20 -7.14 24.58 -34.90
N PHE A 21 -6.79 24.15 -33.68
CA PHE A 21 -6.32 25.04 -32.64
C PHE A 21 -4.89 24.65 -32.25
N PHE A 22 -3.93 25.50 -32.59
CA PHE A 22 -2.60 25.48 -32.00
C PHE A 22 -2.68 26.09 -30.60
N ALA A 23 -2.22 25.34 -29.59
CA ALA A 23 -1.80 25.90 -28.32
C ALA A 23 -0.47 25.27 -27.91
N LYS A 24 0.61 26.03 -28.08
CA LYS A 24 1.93 25.76 -27.52
C LYS A 24 1.98 26.41 -26.14
N SER A 25 2.13 25.65 -25.06
CA SER A 25 2.73 26.13 -23.82
C SER A 25 3.06 24.97 -22.88
N GLU A 26 4.18 25.12 -22.21
CA GLU A 26 5.02 24.09 -21.62
C GLU A 26 4.50 23.53 -20.27
N LYS A 27 4.82 22.24 -20.04
CA LYS A 27 4.84 21.55 -18.74
C LYS A 27 3.51 21.41 -17.99
N LYS A 28 2.85 20.26 -18.17
CA LYS A 28 2.33 19.34 -17.11
C LYS A 28 1.40 18.30 -17.75
N SER A 29 1.69 17.02 -17.57
CA SER A 29 0.77 15.95 -17.95
C SER A 29 -0.25 15.76 -16.83
N VAL A 30 -1.47 16.24 -17.07
CA VAL A 30 -2.67 15.96 -16.28
C VAL A 30 -3.23 14.63 -16.77
N ALA A 31 -3.45 13.67 -15.86
CA ALA A 31 -4.17 12.45 -16.20
C ALA A 31 -5.68 12.73 -16.15
N VAL A 32 -6.33 12.65 -17.30
CA VAL A 32 -7.79 12.76 -17.45
C VAL A 32 -8.40 11.38 -17.23
N VAL A 33 -9.29 11.26 -16.24
CA VAL A 33 -10.18 10.09 -16.11
C VAL A 33 -11.51 10.47 -16.72
N ALA A 34 -11.80 9.95 -17.91
CA ALA A 34 -13.14 10.01 -18.50
C ALA A 34 -13.85 8.68 -18.21
N ASN A 35 -14.94 8.75 -17.46
CA ASN A 35 -15.89 7.65 -17.32
C ASN A 35 -17.15 8.03 -18.10
N SER A 36 -17.42 7.36 -19.21
CA SER A 36 -18.79 7.31 -19.76
C SER A 36 -18.96 6.08 -20.64
N ARG A 37 -19.90 5.22 -20.22
CA ARG A 37 -20.54 4.21 -21.07
C ARG A 37 -21.06 4.87 -22.35
N THR A 38 -20.70 4.34 -23.52
CA THR A 38 -21.61 4.11 -24.67
C THR A 38 -20.87 3.41 -25.82
N THR A 39 -21.66 2.70 -26.61
CA THR A 39 -21.37 1.71 -27.65
C THR A 39 -20.72 2.23 -28.95
N THR A 40 -19.92 1.34 -29.55
CA THR A 40 -19.58 1.13 -30.99
C THR A 40 -18.79 2.18 -31.81
N THR A 41 -17.66 1.69 -32.38
CA THR A 41 -16.94 2.07 -33.63
C THR A 41 -16.44 3.52 -33.73
N ASN A 42 -15.15 3.87 -33.87
CA ASN A 42 -14.17 3.40 -34.85
C ASN A 42 -12.75 4.00 -34.58
N THR A 43 -11.72 3.19 -34.89
CA THR A 43 -10.39 3.55 -35.42
C THR A 43 -9.49 4.58 -34.71
N ALA A 44 -8.68 4.09 -33.78
CA ALA A 44 -7.26 4.45 -33.72
C ALA A 44 -6.47 3.37 -34.47
N LYS A 45 -5.54 3.76 -35.36
CA LYS A 45 -4.67 2.82 -36.09
C LYS A 45 -3.75 2.10 -35.11
N VAL A 46 -4.22 0.96 -34.60
CA VAL A 46 -3.45 -0.07 -33.92
C VAL A 46 -2.52 -0.69 -34.97
N GLY A 47 -1.21 -0.46 -34.86
CA GLY A 47 -0.22 -1.16 -35.64
C GLY A 47 -0.36 -2.67 -35.43
N ARG A 48 -0.66 -3.40 -36.51
CA ARG A 48 -0.74 -4.87 -36.64
C ARG A 48 -1.13 -5.65 -35.36
N ARG A 49 -2.40 -6.06 -35.33
CA ARG A 49 -2.91 -7.34 -34.78
C ARG A 49 -1.83 -8.42 -34.97
N ASP A 50 -1.37 -9.13 -33.94
CA ASP A 50 -2.05 -10.23 -33.26
C ASP A 50 -1.31 -10.51 -31.94
N LYS A 51 -2.02 -10.51 -30.79
CA LYS A 51 -1.71 -11.34 -29.58
C LYS A 51 -2.48 -10.93 -28.33
N CYS A 52 -3.11 -9.75 -28.29
CA CYS A 52 -4.01 -9.43 -27.18
C CYS A 52 -5.32 -10.18 -27.40
N PHE A 53 -5.67 -11.09 -26.50
CA PHE A 53 -6.99 -11.71 -26.49
C PHE A 53 -8.07 -10.65 -26.27
N GLU A 54 -9.29 -10.86 -26.77
CA GLU A 54 -10.41 -9.88 -26.72
C GLU A 54 -10.73 -9.36 -25.30
N ASP A 55 -10.31 -10.07 -24.26
CA ASP A 55 -10.52 -9.73 -22.85
C ASP A 55 -9.28 -9.16 -22.15
N CYS A 56 -8.20 -8.93 -22.90
CA CYS A 56 -6.95 -8.37 -22.45
C CYS A 56 -6.61 -7.11 -23.23
N VAL A 57 -6.36 -6.01 -22.52
CA VAL A 57 -5.73 -4.82 -23.06
C VAL A 57 -4.23 -4.99 -22.91
N CYS A 58 -3.47 -4.99 -24.02
CA CYS A 58 -2.03 -4.87 -23.94
C CYS A 58 -1.60 -3.48 -24.40
N ILE A 59 -0.78 -2.85 -23.57
CA ILE A 59 -0.26 -1.52 -23.78
C ILE A 59 1.25 -1.67 -23.97
N GLU A 60 1.74 -1.34 -25.15
CA GLU A 60 3.18 -1.17 -25.34
C GLU A 60 3.62 0.12 -24.65
N SER A 61 4.56 0.01 -23.72
CA SER A 61 5.19 1.17 -23.10
C SER A 61 6.70 1.08 -23.29
N THR A 62 7.27 2.12 -23.87
CA THR A 62 8.72 2.30 -23.95
C THR A 62 9.20 2.73 -22.56
N ILE A 63 9.96 1.87 -21.89
CA ILE A 63 10.56 2.22 -20.61
C ILE A 63 11.94 2.80 -20.91
N TYR A 64 12.17 4.03 -20.46
CA TYR A 64 13.50 4.63 -20.47
C TYR A 64 14.32 3.99 -19.34
N SER A 65 15.17 3.02 -19.68
CA SER A 65 16.22 2.57 -18.76
C SER A 65 17.39 3.53 -18.86
N LEU A 66 17.76 4.16 -17.73
CA LEU A 66 18.86 5.13 -17.63
C LEU A 66 20.24 4.51 -17.95
N ASN A 67 20.35 3.17 -18.04
CA ASN A 67 21.64 2.49 -18.22
C ASN A 67 21.72 1.46 -19.37
N ASP A 68 20.60 1.01 -19.97
CA ASP A 68 20.62 -0.14 -20.91
C ASP A 68 19.95 0.12 -22.28
N GLY A 69 19.63 1.37 -22.61
CA GLY A 69 19.02 1.73 -23.90
C GLY A 69 17.49 1.56 -23.96
N LEU A 70 16.92 1.67 -25.16
CA LEU A 70 15.47 1.60 -25.40
C LEU A 70 14.96 0.16 -25.19
N GLU A 71 14.34 -0.11 -24.03
CA GLU A 71 13.63 -1.36 -23.80
C GLU A 71 12.12 -1.18 -24.04
N SER A 72 11.61 -1.86 -25.06
CA SER A 72 10.17 -1.99 -25.26
C SER A 72 9.61 -2.92 -24.17
N SER A 73 8.77 -2.40 -23.28
CA SER A 73 7.99 -3.22 -22.36
C SER A 73 6.54 -3.30 -22.85
N VAL A 74 5.87 -4.40 -22.53
CA VAL A 74 4.46 -4.57 -22.83
C VAL A 74 3.76 -4.85 -21.52
N GLU A 75 2.79 -4.03 -21.16
CA GLU A 75 1.87 -4.26 -20.04
C GLU A 75 0.66 -5.02 -20.57
N LEU A 76 0.42 -6.22 -20.05
CA LEU A 76 -0.78 -7.01 -20.34
C LEU A 76 -1.75 -6.89 -19.17
N SER A 77 -2.93 -6.32 -19.41
CA SER A 77 -4.04 -6.18 -18.45
C SER A 77 -5.27 -6.95 -18.90
N CYS A 78 -5.67 -7.98 -18.16
CA CYS A 78 -6.77 -8.87 -18.53
C CYS A 78 -7.91 -8.87 -17.52
N ASN A 79 -9.15 -8.80 -18.01
CA ASN A 79 -10.37 -8.99 -17.23
C ASN A 79 -10.90 -10.43 -17.43
N LEU A 80 -10.80 -11.31 -16.41
CA LEU A 80 -10.98 -12.76 -16.59
C LEU A 80 -12.16 -13.34 -15.82
N SER A 81 -13.05 -14.06 -16.51
CA SER A 81 -14.03 -14.98 -15.92
C SER A 81 -13.50 -16.42 -15.81
N GLN A 82 -14.24 -17.31 -15.13
CA GLN A 82 -13.84 -18.71 -14.90
C GLN A 82 -13.56 -19.51 -16.20
N SER A 83 -14.32 -19.26 -17.27
CA SER A 83 -14.14 -19.90 -18.58
C SER A 83 -12.97 -19.36 -19.40
N LYS A 84 -12.31 -18.29 -18.94
CA LYS A 84 -11.24 -17.58 -19.67
C LYS A 84 -9.84 -17.78 -19.07
N GLN A 85 -9.73 -18.64 -18.05
CA GLN A 85 -8.49 -18.91 -17.31
C GLN A 85 -7.39 -19.57 -18.15
N GLN A 86 -7.76 -20.51 -19.04
CA GLN A 86 -6.79 -21.10 -19.98
C GLN A 86 -6.25 -20.06 -20.97
N ARG A 87 -7.10 -19.11 -21.39
CA ARG A 87 -6.69 -18.01 -22.26
C ARG A 87 -5.70 -17.05 -21.61
N PHE A 88 -5.77 -16.86 -20.29
CA PHE A 88 -4.75 -16.11 -19.54
C PHE A 88 -3.39 -16.82 -19.57
N ILE A 89 -3.38 -18.12 -19.31
CA ILE A 89 -2.16 -18.95 -19.39
C ILE A 89 -1.59 -18.89 -20.80
N ASP A 90 -2.44 -19.02 -21.81
CA ASP A 90 -2.04 -18.98 -23.23
C ASP A 90 -1.56 -17.58 -23.64
N ALA A 91 -2.16 -16.51 -23.10
CA ALA A 91 -1.71 -15.13 -23.30
C ALA A 91 -0.31 -14.90 -22.72
N ILE A 92 -0.07 -15.28 -21.46
CA ILE A 92 1.26 -15.09 -20.87
C ILE A 92 2.29 -15.93 -21.63
N LYS A 93 1.98 -17.19 -21.96
CA LYS A 93 2.86 -18.04 -22.78
C LYS A 93 3.18 -17.39 -24.12
N ALA A 94 2.16 -16.99 -24.88
CA ALA A 94 2.33 -16.39 -26.20
C ALA A 94 3.12 -15.07 -26.17
N TYR A 95 2.93 -14.24 -25.15
CA TYR A 95 3.66 -12.97 -25.00
C TYR A 95 5.10 -13.18 -24.57
N SER A 96 5.34 -14.14 -23.68
CA SER A 96 6.66 -14.41 -23.12
C SER A 96 7.71 -14.86 -24.13
N GLU A 97 7.28 -15.45 -25.24
CA GLU A 97 8.18 -16.01 -26.24
C GLU A 97 8.84 -14.94 -27.14
N GLN A 98 8.21 -13.77 -27.29
CA GLN A 98 8.52 -12.79 -28.34
C GLN A 98 9.25 -11.51 -27.92
N ARG A 99 9.32 -11.16 -26.63
CA ARG A 99 9.90 -9.88 -26.17
C ARG A 99 11.01 -10.08 -25.14
N ASN A 100 11.88 -9.07 -24.97
CA ASN A 100 13.04 -9.14 -24.08
C ASN A 100 12.75 -8.72 -22.64
N HIS A 101 11.82 -7.78 -22.43
CA HIS A 101 11.38 -7.32 -21.11
C HIS A 101 9.86 -7.23 -21.08
N ILE A 102 9.21 -7.80 -20.06
CA ILE A 102 7.75 -7.89 -20.00
C ILE A 102 7.26 -7.55 -18.60
N ASN A 103 6.23 -6.71 -18.52
CA ASN A 103 5.52 -6.39 -17.28
C ASN A 103 4.13 -7.02 -17.37
N PHE A 104 3.78 -7.91 -16.44
CA PHE A 104 2.44 -8.52 -16.43
C PHE A 104 1.59 -7.86 -15.35
N ASN A 105 0.41 -7.36 -15.70
CA ASN A 105 -0.54 -6.76 -14.77
C ASN A 105 -1.89 -7.47 -14.84
N LEU A 106 -2.17 -8.40 -13.95
CA LEU A 106 -3.49 -9.01 -13.86
C LEU A 106 -4.39 -8.20 -12.90
N THR A 107 -5.55 -7.77 -13.40
CA THR A 107 -6.61 -7.14 -12.60
C THR A 107 -7.93 -7.82 -12.93
N VAL A 108 -8.36 -8.78 -12.10
CA VAL A 108 -9.62 -9.51 -12.34
C VAL A 108 -10.79 -8.68 -11.78
N ILE A 109 -11.82 -8.46 -12.61
CA ILE A 109 -13.04 -7.76 -12.19
C ILE A 109 -14.12 -8.80 -11.90
N ASN A 110 -14.23 -9.20 -10.62
CA ASN A 110 -15.34 -10.00 -10.05
C ASN A 110 -15.49 -11.45 -10.59
N ASN A 111 -15.90 -12.50 -9.85
CA ASN A 111 -16.45 -12.69 -8.52
C ASN A 111 -16.01 -14.07 -7.99
N GLY A 112 -15.59 -14.11 -6.72
CA GLY A 112 -15.81 -15.21 -5.77
C GLY A 112 -15.54 -16.64 -6.24
N LEU A 113 -14.28 -17.09 -6.18
CA LEU A 113 -13.96 -18.51 -6.15
C LEU A 113 -12.69 -18.78 -5.34
N ASP A 114 -12.75 -19.75 -4.45
CA ASP A 114 -11.58 -20.34 -3.76
C ASP A 114 -10.54 -20.96 -4.72
N SER A 115 -10.81 -20.98 -6.04
CA SER A 115 -9.91 -21.48 -7.08
C SER A 115 -8.87 -20.48 -7.57
N SER A 116 -8.97 -19.17 -7.27
CA SER A 116 -8.03 -18.16 -7.80
C SER A 116 -6.56 -18.49 -7.50
N SER A 117 -6.26 -18.99 -6.30
CA SER A 117 -4.92 -19.38 -5.88
C SER A 117 -4.33 -20.54 -6.70
N SER A 118 -5.14 -21.57 -7.00
CA SER A 118 -4.67 -22.72 -7.78
C SER A 118 -4.44 -22.35 -9.24
N ILE A 119 -5.28 -21.48 -9.80
CA ILE A 119 -5.14 -20.98 -11.17
C ILE A 119 -3.87 -20.16 -11.31
N VAL A 120 -3.64 -19.20 -10.41
CA VAL A 120 -2.41 -18.40 -10.40
C VAL A 120 -1.20 -19.31 -10.25
N SER A 121 -1.26 -20.32 -9.38
CA SER A 121 -0.17 -21.28 -9.22
C SER A 121 0.11 -22.08 -10.49
N ASN A 122 -0.93 -22.61 -11.13
CA ASN A 122 -0.77 -23.35 -12.38
C ASN A 122 -0.25 -22.46 -13.50
N ALA A 123 -0.74 -21.22 -13.60
CA ALA A 123 -0.27 -20.24 -14.57
C ALA A 123 1.22 -19.96 -14.40
N LEU A 124 1.65 -19.58 -13.20
CA LEU A 124 3.05 -19.29 -12.88
C LEU A 124 3.96 -20.50 -13.10
N LYS A 125 3.50 -21.71 -12.75
CA LYS A 125 4.26 -22.95 -12.99
C LYS A 125 4.40 -23.27 -14.47
N SER A 126 3.36 -22.98 -15.27
CA SER A 126 3.32 -23.31 -16.70
C SER A 126 4.14 -22.37 -17.60
N LEU A 127 4.65 -21.26 -17.05
CA LEU A 127 5.50 -20.35 -17.81
C LEU A 127 6.82 -21.01 -18.20
N SER A 128 7.26 -20.76 -19.43
CA SER A 128 8.55 -21.26 -19.91
C SER A 128 9.71 -20.63 -19.12
N SER A 129 10.86 -21.30 -19.05
CA SER A 129 12.05 -20.76 -18.39
C SER A 129 12.48 -19.40 -18.95
N LYS A 130 12.35 -19.22 -20.27
CA LYS A 130 12.59 -17.95 -20.98
C LYS A 130 11.63 -16.84 -20.55
N ALA A 131 10.37 -17.17 -20.28
CA ALA A 131 9.38 -16.23 -19.75
C ALA A 131 9.76 -15.75 -18.36
N LYS A 132 10.02 -16.72 -17.47
CA LYS A 132 10.34 -16.47 -16.06
C LYS A 132 11.60 -15.63 -15.90
N SER A 133 12.62 -15.88 -16.72
CA SER A 133 13.88 -15.12 -16.69
C SER A 133 13.77 -13.70 -17.27
N LYS A 134 12.67 -13.33 -17.93
CA LYS A 134 12.49 -11.99 -18.52
C LYS A 134 11.50 -11.10 -17.77
N LEU A 135 10.71 -11.70 -16.89
CA LEU A 135 9.69 -10.99 -16.13
C LEU A 135 10.34 -10.15 -15.04
N SER A 136 10.15 -8.83 -15.09
CA SER A 136 10.69 -7.89 -14.11
C SER A 136 9.63 -7.32 -13.16
N LYS A 137 8.36 -7.27 -13.58
CA LYS A 137 7.23 -6.84 -12.76
C LYS A 137 6.03 -7.77 -12.94
N LEU A 138 5.47 -8.22 -11.83
CA LEU A 138 4.25 -9.03 -11.76
C LEU A 138 3.24 -8.37 -10.83
N THR A 139 2.06 -8.02 -11.34
CA THR A 139 0.94 -7.48 -10.55
C THR A 139 -0.20 -8.48 -10.59
N LEU A 140 -0.68 -8.87 -9.42
CA LEU A 140 -1.72 -9.86 -9.15
C LEU A 140 -2.65 -9.34 -8.06
N SER A 141 -3.08 -8.08 -8.21
CA SER A 141 -3.90 -7.35 -7.24
C SER A 141 -5.39 -7.62 -7.47
N ARG A 142 -6.20 -7.63 -6.41
CA ARG A 142 -7.67 -7.80 -6.48
C ARG A 142 -8.10 -9.14 -7.09
N LEU A 143 -7.47 -10.23 -6.68
CA LEU A 143 -7.71 -11.58 -7.20
C LEU A 143 -8.32 -12.53 -6.16
N ASP A 144 -8.65 -12.03 -4.96
CA ASP A 144 -9.12 -12.81 -3.81
C ASP A 144 -8.19 -13.99 -3.46
N LEU A 145 -6.87 -13.82 -3.66
CA LEU A 145 -5.90 -14.86 -3.35
C LEU A 145 -5.83 -15.10 -1.85
N ARG A 146 -6.12 -16.33 -1.42
CA ARG A 146 -5.88 -16.77 -0.03
C ARG A 146 -4.48 -17.36 0.16
N VAL A 147 -3.94 -17.96 -0.89
CA VAL A 147 -2.59 -18.52 -0.97
C VAL A 147 -1.90 -18.03 -2.24
N PHE A 148 -0.61 -17.71 -2.12
CA PHE A 148 0.25 -17.43 -3.26
C PHE A 148 1.44 -18.41 -3.22
N PRO A 149 1.83 -19.02 -4.34
CA PRO A 149 2.90 -20.02 -4.39
C PRO A 149 4.28 -19.33 -4.41
N PHE A 150 4.66 -18.71 -3.29
CA PHE A 150 5.92 -17.98 -3.19
C PHE A 150 7.14 -18.85 -3.54
N GLU A 151 7.08 -20.16 -3.32
CA GLU A 151 8.14 -21.09 -3.72
C GLU A 151 8.48 -21.02 -5.21
N THR A 152 7.52 -20.61 -6.07
CA THR A 152 7.77 -20.45 -7.50
C THR A 152 8.52 -19.17 -7.85
N ILE A 153 8.58 -18.19 -6.95
CA ILE A 153 9.25 -16.89 -7.17
C ILE A 153 10.75 -17.06 -7.38
N SER A 154 11.38 -18.10 -6.80
CA SER A 154 12.80 -18.38 -7.01
C SER A 154 13.14 -18.68 -8.48
N ASP A 155 12.16 -19.13 -9.28
CA ASP A 155 12.35 -19.38 -10.71
C ASP A 155 12.42 -18.07 -11.53
N TYR A 156 12.02 -16.93 -10.97
CA TYR A 156 11.94 -15.64 -11.66
C TYR A 156 13.16 -14.78 -11.34
N SER A 157 14.29 -15.13 -11.96
CA SER A 157 15.60 -14.55 -11.67
C SER A 157 15.71 -13.03 -11.89
N ASN A 158 14.80 -12.42 -12.66
CA ASN A 158 14.80 -10.99 -12.94
C ASN A 158 13.59 -10.24 -12.36
N LEU A 159 12.71 -10.91 -11.59
CA LEU A 159 11.53 -10.28 -11.02
C LEU A 159 11.91 -9.32 -9.89
N GLN A 160 11.73 -8.02 -10.13
CA GLN A 160 12.08 -6.96 -9.19
C GLN A 160 10.86 -6.40 -8.45
N THR A 161 9.67 -6.45 -9.06
CA THR A 161 8.45 -5.90 -8.47
C THR A 161 7.34 -6.95 -8.45
N LEU A 162 6.78 -7.19 -7.27
CA LEU A 162 5.62 -8.06 -7.07
C LEU A 162 4.54 -7.29 -6.33
N ASP A 163 3.37 -7.18 -6.95
CA ASP A 163 2.19 -6.58 -6.33
C ASP A 163 1.12 -7.64 -6.12
N LEU A 164 0.82 -7.92 -4.85
CA LEU A 164 -0.20 -8.85 -4.36
C LEU A 164 -1.24 -8.11 -3.50
N SER A 165 -1.38 -6.80 -3.67
CA SER A 165 -2.30 -5.99 -2.88
C SER A 165 -3.77 -6.35 -3.08
N PHE A 166 -4.63 -5.97 -2.13
CA PHE A 166 -6.08 -6.20 -2.21
C PHE A 166 -6.43 -7.68 -2.46
N ASN A 167 -5.79 -8.59 -1.73
CA ASN A 167 -6.09 -10.02 -1.74
C ASN A 167 -6.53 -10.47 -0.32
N ALA A 168 -6.53 -11.76 -0.06
CA ALA A 168 -6.90 -12.34 1.24
C ALA A 168 -5.77 -13.21 1.82
N LEU A 169 -4.51 -12.87 1.53
CA LEU A 169 -3.34 -13.61 2.02
C LEU A 169 -3.22 -13.47 3.53
N THR A 170 -2.98 -14.57 4.22
CA THR A 170 -2.86 -14.61 5.70
C THR A 170 -1.43 -14.78 6.19
N LEU A 171 -0.53 -15.26 5.33
CA LEU A 171 0.87 -15.51 5.66
C LEU A 171 1.77 -15.35 4.42
N ILE A 172 3.04 -15.05 4.68
CA ILE A 172 4.12 -15.15 3.70
C ILE A 172 4.93 -16.40 4.06
N PRO A 173 4.87 -17.49 3.28
CA PRO A 173 5.63 -18.69 3.56
C PRO A 173 7.13 -18.47 3.31
N PRO A 174 7.99 -19.33 3.87
CA PRO A 174 9.43 -19.26 3.64
C PRO A 174 9.77 -19.38 2.16
N VAL A 175 10.39 -18.34 1.61
CA VAL A 175 10.83 -18.27 0.21
C VAL A 175 12.23 -17.66 0.17
N PHE A 176 12.95 -17.79 -0.94
CA PHE A 176 14.17 -17.03 -1.15
C PHE A 176 14.13 -16.37 -2.53
N SER A 177 14.24 -15.04 -2.56
CA SER A 177 14.31 -14.27 -3.80
C SER A 177 15.39 -13.19 -3.71
N LEU A 178 16.45 -13.37 -4.50
CA LEU A 178 17.53 -12.39 -4.63
C LEU A 178 17.16 -11.22 -5.55
N SER A 179 16.18 -11.39 -6.43
CA SER A 179 15.83 -10.41 -7.47
C SER A 179 14.83 -9.35 -6.98
N LEU A 180 13.97 -9.71 -6.03
CA LEU A 180 12.85 -8.88 -5.62
C LEU A 180 13.30 -7.64 -4.83
N LYS A 181 12.85 -6.47 -5.29
CA LYS A 181 13.17 -5.15 -4.70
C LYS A 181 11.93 -4.45 -4.15
N HIS A 182 10.77 -4.66 -4.76
CA HIS A 182 9.53 -3.99 -4.38
C HIS A 182 8.43 -5.03 -4.19
N LEU A 183 7.87 -5.09 -2.99
CA LEU A 183 6.79 -6.01 -2.65
C LEU A 183 5.62 -5.23 -2.06
N ASN A 184 4.47 -5.28 -2.74
CA ASN A 184 3.23 -4.70 -2.24
C ASN A 184 2.29 -5.82 -1.77
N LEU A 185 2.01 -5.85 -0.48
CA LEU A 185 1.11 -6.77 0.20
C LEU A 185 0.00 -6.01 0.94
N SER A 186 -0.21 -4.74 0.62
CA SER A 186 -1.25 -3.93 1.26
C SER A 186 -2.64 -4.51 1.06
N HIS A 187 -3.57 -4.24 1.97
CA HIS A 187 -4.95 -4.73 1.88
C HIS A 187 -5.03 -6.26 1.75
N ASN A 188 -4.35 -6.96 2.65
CA ASN A 188 -4.46 -8.41 2.83
C ASN A 188 -4.91 -8.71 4.27
N ARG A 189 -4.73 -9.95 4.74
CA ARG A 189 -5.08 -10.39 6.10
C ARG A 189 -3.85 -10.97 6.82
N LEU A 190 -2.67 -10.43 6.52
CA LEU A 190 -1.42 -10.90 7.11
C LEU A 190 -1.43 -10.59 8.60
N SER A 191 -1.27 -11.60 9.45
CA SER A 191 -1.22 -11.43 10.91
C SER A 191 0.20 -11.39 11.46
N GLN A 192 1.17 -11.92 10.71
CA GLN A 192 2.56 -12.04 11.13
C GLN A 192 3.52 -11.89 9.95
N ILE A 193 4.69 -11.29 10.20
CA ILE A 193 5.79 -11.15 9.23
C ILE A 193 7.08 -11.62 9.89
N HIS A 194 7.56 -12.80 9.50
CA HIS A 194 8.74 -13.43 10.08
C HIS A 194 9.86 -13.57 9.06
N HIS A 195 11.10 -13.43 9.53
CA HIS A 195 12.31 -13.71 8.74
C HIS A 195 12.35 -13.02 7.37
N PHE A 196 11.73 -11.83 7.24
CA PHE A 196 11.50 -11.19 5.95
C PHE A 196 12.79 -10.95 5.17
N LYS A 197 13.82 -10.42 5.86
CA LYS A 197 15.17 -10.26 5.29
C LYS A 197 15.76 -11.55 4.75
N HIS A 198 15.57 -12.69 5.43
CA HIS A 198 16.07 -13.97 4.96
C HIS A 198 15.37 -14.44 3.69
N HIS A 199 14.11 -14.02 3.50
CA HIS A 199 13.33 -14.36 2.33
C HIS A 199 13.58 -13.44 1.13
N PHE A 200 13.81 -12.16 1.41
CA PHE A 200 13.98 -11.12 0.39
C PHE A 200 15.20 -10.26 0.72
N PRO A 201 16.43 -10.76 0.66
CA PRO A 201 17.63 -10.04 1.16
C PRO A 201 17.97 -8.74 0.41
N ASN A 202 17.35 -8.48 -0.74
CA ASN A 202 17.59 -7.34 -1.63
C ASN A 202 16.43 -6.33 -1.70
N PHE A 203 15.40 -6.49 -0.87
CA PHE A 203 14.25 -5.60 -0.91
C PHE A 203 14.61 -4.14 -0.59
N LYS A 204 13.91 -3.22 -1.26
CA LYS A 204 14.02 -1.78 -1.10
C LYS A 204 12.71 -1.16 -0.63
N THR A 205 11.58 -1.74 -1.03
CA THR A 205 10.26 -1.25 -0.64
C THR A 205 9.36 -2.40 -0.25
N LEU A 206 8.72 -2.28 0.91
CA LEU A 206 7.68 -3.19 1.39
C LEU A 206 6.45 -2.40 1.79
N ASP A 207 5.30 -2.75 1.25
CA ASP A 207 4.02 -2.24 1.74
C ASP A 207 3.22 -3.38 2.38
N ILE A 208 3.02 -3.30 3.70
CA ILE A 208 2.13 -4.18 4.46
C ILE A 208 1.01 -3.39 5.14
N SER A 209 0.73 -2.18 4.68
CA SER A 209 -0.36 -1.37 5.22
C SER A 209 -1.71 -2.06 5.03
N ASN A 210 -2.68 -1.78 5.89
CA ASN A 210 -4.02 -2.37 5.81
C ASN A 210 -3.98 -3.92 5.87
N ASN A 211 -3.32 -4.45 6.90
CA ASN A 211 -3.27 -5.88 7.21
C ASN A 211 -3.71 -6.09 8.68
N GLU A 212 -3.50 -7.29 9.21
CA GLU A 212 -3.85 -7.69 10.57
C GLU A 212 -2.60 -7.90 11.44
N VAL A 213 -1.49 -7.22 11.10
CA VAL A 213 -0.21 -7.42 11.78
C VAL A 213 -0.22 -6.74 13.15
N VAL A 214 0.12 -7.52 14.16
CA VAL A 214 0.10 -7.06 15.56
C VAL A 214 1.52 -6.70 16.04
N PHE A 215 2.54 -7.42 15.59
CA PHE A 215 3.95 -7.22 15.93
C PHE A 215 4.83 -7.29 14.69
N LEU A 216 6.01 -6.67 14.76
CA LEU A 216 6.98 -6.66 13.67
C LEU A 216 8.38 -7.00 14.19
N SER A 217 9.17 -7.70 13.38
CA SER A 217 10.58 -7.96 13.67
C SER A 217 11.50 -6.93 13.00
N PRO A 218 12.70 -6.65 13.56
CA PRO A 218 13.68 -5.75 12.95
C PRO A 218 14.13 -6.19 11.54
N SER A 219 13.98 -7.48 11.23
CA SER A 219 14.30 -8.04 9.91
C SER A 219 13.51 -7.38 8.78
N VAL A 220 12.37 -6.76 9.09
CA VAL A 220 11.55 -6.05 8.09
C VAL A 220 12.20 -4.72 7.68
N PHE A 221 13.06 -4.12 8.49
CA PHE A 221 13.69 -2.81 8.23
C PHE A 221 15.10 -2.89 7.65
N THR A 222 15.65 -4.10 7.52
CA THR A 222 17.05 -4.30 7.15
C THR A 222 17.16 -5.23 5.96
N ASN A 223 18.08 -4.93 5.03
CA ASN A 223 18.44 -5.83 3.94
C ASN A 223 19.96 -6.12 3.99
N ASP A 224 20.52 -6.88 3.04
CA ASP A 224 21.96 -7.24 3.06
C ASP A 224 22.90 -6.15 2.50
N TYR A 225 22.37 -5.15 1.79
CA TYR A 225 23.17 -4.23 0.98
C TYR A 225 22.93 -2.73 1.26
N SER A 226 21.96 -2.36 2.10
CA SER A 226 21.59 -0.97 2.41
C SER A 226 20.67 -0.86 3.64
N GLN A 227 20.72 0.29 4.33
CA GLN A 227 19.70 0.68 5.32
C GLN A 227 18.57 1.53 4.72
N ASN A 228 18.60 1.86 3.42
CA ASN A 228 17.59 2.71 2.78
C ASN A 228 16.41 1.87 2.27
N VAL A 229 15.75 1.19 3.20
CA VAL A 229 14.48 0.50 2.94
C VAL A 229 13.32 1.47 3.23
N THR A 230 12.29 1.46 2.38
CA THR A 230 11.05 2.21 2.61
C THR A 230 9.91 1.24 2.94
N ILE A 231 9.20 1.49 4.03
CA ILE A 231 8.14 0.60 4.52
C ILE A 231 6.85 1.37 4.79
N TYR A 232 5.74 0.76 4.42
CA TYR A 232 4.40 1.23 4.72
C TYR A 232 3.72 0.28 5.71
N LEU A 233 3.27 0.83 6.84
CA LEU A 233 2.81 0.12 8.03
C LEU A 233 1.42 0.58 8.51
N ALA A 234 0.84 1.59 7.88
CA ALA A 234 -0.42 2.18 8.31
C ALA A 234 -1.56 1.14 8.41
N ASN A 235 -2.53 1.42 9.27
CA ASN A 235 -3.77 0.64 9.37
C ASN A 235 -3.54 -0.85 9.65
N ASN A 236 -2.68 -1.15 10.63
CA ASN A 236 -2.52 -2.48 11.21
C ASN A 236 -2.88 -2.41 12.71
N PRO A 237 -3.38 -3.51 13.31
CA PRO A 237 -3.77 -3.56 14.71
C PRO A 237 -2.56 -3.69 15.66
N TRP A 238 -1.64 -2.71 15.61
CA TRP A 238 -0.37 -2.76 16.34
C TRP A 238 -0.57 -2.94 17.85
N HIS A 239 0.12 -3.92 18.43
CA HIS A 239 0.25 -4.11 19.87
C HIS A 239 1.50 -3.41 20.38
N CYS A 240 1.34 -2.18 20.83
CA CYS A 240 2.40 -1.27 21.19
C CYS A 240 2.89 -1.51 22.61
N GLU A 241 3.60 -2.60 22.78
CA GLU A 241 4.51 -2.81 23.90
C GLU A 241 5.84 -2.09 23.67
N GLU A 242 6.65 -2.00 24.72
CA GLU A 242 7.92 -1.26 24.75
C GLU A 242 8.84 -1.60 23.55
N HIS A 243 8.99 -2.88 23.23
CA HIS A 243 9.86 -3.32 22.14
C HIS A 243 9.38 -2.86 20.75
N LEU A 244 8.07 -2.90 20.48
CA LEU A 244 7.54 -2.48 19.18
C LEU A 244 7.63 -0.96 19.01
N ILE A 245 7.39 -0.22 20.09
CA ILE A 245 7.53 1.24 20.10
C ILE A 245 8.98 1.63 19.82
N GLN A 246 9.93 1.02 20.53
CA GLN A 246 11.36 1.25 20.31
C GLN A 246 11.77 0.91 18.87
N LEU A 247 11.19 -0.16 18.31
CA LEU A 247 11.43 -0.53 16.92
C LEU A 247 10.96 0.56 15.96
N PHE A 248 9.74 1.06 16.12
CA PHE A 248 9.23 2.15 15.29
C PHE A 248 10.06 3.42 15.43
N GLU A 249 10.43 3.80 16.66
CA GLU A 249 11.31 4.94 16.97
C GLU A 249 12.67 4.82 16.27
N THR A 250 13.28 3.64 16.32
CA THR A 250 14.59 3.34 15.72
C THR A 250 14.55 3.50 14.20
N TYR A 251 13.45 3.10 13.55
CA TYR A 251 13.31 3.05 12.10
C TYR A 251 12.35 4.12 11.54
N LEU A 252 12.14 5.24 12.25
CA LEU A 252 11.23 6.33 11.84
C LEU A 252 11.53 6.93 10.45
N TYR A 253 12.79 6.85 9.99
CA TYR A 253 13.17 7.33 8.65
C TYR A 253 12.82 6.34 7.54
N ASN A 254 12.73 5.05 7.87
CA ASN A 254 12.35 3.98 6.93
C ASN A 254 10.83 3.90 6.74
N ILE A 255 10.05 4.32 7.73
CA ILE A 255 8.58 4.26 7.71
C ILE A 255 8.02 5.48 6.96
N ALA A 256 7.50 5.25 5.76
CA ALA A 256 6.97 6.30 4.90
C ALA A 256 5.66 6.91 5.42
N ASP A 257 4.81 6.10 6.04
CA ASP A 257 3.46 6.45 6.51
C ASP A 257 3.36 6.52 8.04
N LYS A 258 4.47 6.86 8.71
CA LYS A 258 4.58 6.92 10.18
C LYS A 258 3.51 7.75 10.88
N SER A 259 2.98 8.79 10.23
CA SER A 259 1.90 9.63 10.78
C SER A 259 0.54 8.91 10.88
N LYS A 260 0.41 7.74 10.25
CA LYS A 260 -0.80 6.91 10.26
C LYS A 260 -0.66 5.66 11.14
N ILE A 261 0.44 5.54 11.87
CA ILE A 261 0.62 4.46 12.85
C ILE A 261 -0.12 4.84 14.12
N ASN A 262 -1.15 4.06 14.42
CA ASN A 262 -1.86 4.10 15.69
C ASN A 262 -1.84 2.71 16.33
N CYS A 263 -1.78 2.66 17.64
CA CYS A 263 -1.85 1.41 18.38
C CYS A 263 -3.29 0.95 18.53
N SER A 264 -3.52 -0.36 18.53
CA SER A 264 -4.82 -0.97 18.83
C SER A 264 -4.84 -1.69 20.17
N SER A 265 -3.66 -2.00 20.70
CA SER A 265 -3.49 -2.61 22.02
C SER A 265 -2.09 -2.28 22.58
N PRO A 266 -1.84 -2.45 23.89
CA PRO A 266 -2.84 -2.71 24.94
C PRO A 266 -3.86 -1.56 25.07
N TRP A 267 -4.92 -1.75 25.86
CA TRP A 267 -6.03 -0.79 25.92
C TRP A 267 -5.59 0.62 26.32
N GLN A 268 -4.55 0.75 27.16
CA GLN A 268 -3.96 2.03 27.54
C GLN A 268 -3.42 2.81 26.34
N MET A 269 -2.88 2.11 25.34
CA MET A 269 -2.30 2.71 24.14
C MET A 269 -3.29 2.74 22.97
N ASN A 270 -4.50 2.18 23.13
CA ASN A 270 -5.45 2.05 22.04
C ASN A 270 -5.82 3.42 21.45
N GLY A 271 -5.67 3.53 20.13
CA GLY A 271 -5.90 4.75 19.35
C GLY A 271 -4.77 5.76 19.37
N MET A 272 -3.73 5.59 20.20
CA MET A 272 -2.62 6.55 20.30
C MET A 272 -1.68 6.47 19.10
N ASN A 273 -1.21 7.64 18.66
CA ASN A 273 -0.11 7.75 17.70
C ASN A 273 1.25 7.75 18.41
N LEU A 274 2.34 7.64 17.65
CA LEU A 274 3.70 7.57 18.19
C LEU A 274 4.09 8.77 19.08
N THR A 275 3.64 9.98 18.77
CA THR A 275 3.96 11.18 19.58
C THR A 275 3.25 11.16 20.94
N GLN A 276 1.98 10.73 20.95
CA GLN A 276 1.22 10.57 22.20
C GLN A 276 1.82 9.48 23.09
N ILE A 277 2.24 8.36 22.50
CA ILE A 277 2.89 7.26 23.22
C ILE A 277 4.20 7.71 23.85
N GLN A 278 5.03 8.45 23.10
CA GLN A 278 6.27 8.99 23.63
C GLN A 278 6.00 9.86 24.87
N SER A 279 4.99 10.73 24.80
CA SER A 279 4.61 11.57 25.94
C SER A 279 4.11 10.77 27.15
N VAL A 280 3.34 9.69 26.94
CA VAL A 280 2.93 8.78 28.02
C VAL A 280 4.14 8.07 28.64
N ARG A 281 5.14 7.66 27.85
CA ARG A 281 6.33 6.96 28.34
C ARG A 281 7.29 7.88 29.10
N GLU A 282 7.41 9.13 28.69
CA GLU A 282 8.33 10.10 29.28
C GLU A 282 7.80 10.71 30.59
N THR A 283 6.50 10.60 30.86
CA THR A 283 5.86 11.22 32.04
C THR A 283 5.87 10.30 33.26
N ASP A 284 6.42 10.79 34.37
CA ASP A 284 6.43 10.05 35.64
C ASP A 284 5.01 9.78 36.18
N THR A 285 4.04 10.61 35.79
CA THR A 285 2.63 10.43 36.14
C THR A 285 2.11 9.07 35.66
N CYS A 286 2.40 8.70 34.41
CA CYS A 286 1.90 7.45 33.82
C CYS A 286 2.63 6.19 34.31
N LYS A 287 3.67 6.35 35.15
CA LYS A 287 4.26 5.24 35.91
C LYS A 287 3.42 4.85 37.13
N LYS A 288 2.58 5.76 37.62
CA LYS A 288 1.74 5.58 38.82
C LYS A 288 0.24 5.59 38.51
N CYS A 289 -0.15 6.21 37.41
CA CYS A 289 -1.54 6.39 36.99
C CYS A 289 -1.79 5.70 35.65
N ASP A 290 -3.04 5.36 35.38
CA ASP A 290 -3.45 4.87 34.07
C ASP A 290 -3.63 6.04 33.10
N CYS A 291 -2.81 6.10 32.07
CA CYS A 291 -2.89 7.09 31.00
C CYS A 291 -3.42 6.44 29.72
N PHE A 292 -4.54 6.95 29.19
CA PHE A 292 -5.21 6.35 28.04
C PHE A 292 -6.01 7.38 27.23
N LEU A 293 -6.35 7.03 25.99
CA LEU A 293 -7.32 7.80 25.20
C LEU A 293 -8.73 7.33 25.50
N ALA A 294 -9.60 8.24 25.93
CA ALA A 294 -11.01 7.94 26.09
C ALA A 294 -11.65 7.65 24.72
N THR A 295 -12.45 6.58 24.65
CA THR A 295 -13.01 6.00 23.42
C THR A 295 -13.83 6.98 22.58
N ASP A 296 -14.49 7.95 23.22
CA ASP A 296 -15.54 8.73 22.57
C ASP A 296 -15.02 10.02 21.94
N GLN A 297 -13.89 10.53 22.44
CA GLN A 297 -13.33 11.81 22.01
C GLN A 297 -11.86 11.72 21.58
N LYS A 298 -11.22 10.54 21.72
CA LYS A 298 -9.76 10.34 21.55
C LYS A 298 -8.95 11.35 22.37
N LEU A 299 -9.45 11.65 23.56
CA LEU A 299 -8.86 12.65 24.42
C LEU A 299 -8.02 11.98 25.51
N MET A 300 -6.85 12.55 25.77
CA MET A 300 -5.91 12.00 26.74
C MET A 300 -6.44 12.18 28.15
N THR A 301 -6.57 11.05 28.84
CA THR A 301 -7.18 10.89 30.15
C THR A 301 -6.17 10.27 31.09
N VAL A 302 -5.99 10.88 32.26
CA VAL A 302 -5.09 10.37 33.31
C VAL A 302 -5.93 9.99 34.51
N ASN A 303 -5.93 8.70 34.87
CA ASN A 303 -6.65 8.19 36.03
C ASN A 303 -5.67 7.79 37.14
N CYS A 304 -5.63 8.58 38.21
CA CYS A 304 -4.82 8.36 39.40
C CYS A 304 -5.68 8.01 40.62
N THR A 305 -6.85 7.39 40.43
CA THR A 305 -7.73 7.02 41.55
C THR A 305 -7.04 6.03 42.48
N ASP A 306 -7.17 6.21 43.80
CA ASP A 306 -6.61 5.32 44.82
C ASP A 306 -5.07 5.14 44.75
N THR A 307 -4.32 6.14 44.26
CA THR A 307 -2.85 6.06 44.12
C THR A 307 -2.08 6.63 45.33
N GLU A 308 -2.79 6.90 46.44
CA GLU A 308 -2.26 7.49 47.68
C GLU A 308 -1.49 8.82 47.49
N MET A 309 -1.80 9.55 46.43
CA MET A 309 -1.11 10.79 46.10
C MET A 309 -1.33 11.88 47.16
N LYS A 310 -0.25 12.56 47.53
CA LYS A 310 -0.27 13.67 48.52
C LYS A 310 -0.20 15.05 47.87
N SER A 311 0.17 15.11 46.59
CA SER A 311 0.28 16.32 45.79
C SER A 311 -0.31 16.08 44.40
N LEU A 312 -0.61 17.16 43.68
CA LEU A 312 -0.99 17.08 42.26
C LEU A 312 0.14 16.44 41.44
N PRO A 313 -0.19 15.67 40.38
CA PRO A 313 0.82 15.10 39.50
C PRO A 313 1.51 16.23 38.71
N ILE A 314 2.82 16.10 38.53
CA ILE A 314 3.64 17.02 37.73
C ILE A 314 4.02 16.31 36.42
N ASN A 315 4.05 17.06 35.31
CA ASN A 315 4.31 16.53 33.97
C ASN A 315 3.23 15.52 33.51
N LEU A 316 2.15 16.06 32.97
CA LEU A 316 1.09 15.28 32.33
C LEU A 316 1.43 15.01 30.86
N PRO A 317 0.89 13.92 30.27
CA PRO A 317 1.03 13.70 28.84
C PRO A 317 0.46 14.86 28.01
N ILE A 318 0.95 15.03 26.79
CA ILE A 318 0.40 15.99 25.84
C ILE A 318 -1.09 15.71 25.61
N ASP A 319 -1.82 16.77 25.28
CA ASP A 319 -3.26 16.73 25.04
C ASP A 319 -4.10 16.23 26.24
N THR A 320 -3.54 16.16 27.45
CA THR A 320 -4.28 15.78 28.66
C THR A 320 -5.37 16.81 28.95
N ILE A 321 -6.62 16.35 28.96
CA ILE A 321 -7.79 17.19 29.24
C ILE A 321 -8.48 16.87 30.57
N PHE A 322 -8.21 15.68 31.10
CA PHE A 322 -8.92 15.14 32.26
C PHE A 322 -7.96 14.36 33.13
N VAL A 323 -7.97 14.70 34.42
CA VAL A 323 -7.18 14.02 35.45
C VAL A 323 -8.12 13.63 36.59
N ASN A 324 -8.29 12.33 36.82
CA ASN A 324 -9.06 11.81 37.95
C ASN A 324 -8.13 11.58 39.15
N LEU A 325 -8.37 12.32 40.23
CA LEU A 325 -7.58 12.26 41.48
C LEU A 325 -8.42 11.75 42.67
N THR A 326 -9.53 11.07 42.40
CA THR A 326 -10.47 10.59 43.44
C THR A 326 -9.76 9.66 44.44
N ASN A 327 -10.20 9.68 45.70
CA ASN A 327 -9.67 8.85 46.80
C ASN A 327 -8.15 8.95 47.01
N ASN A 328 -7.60 10.15 46.91
CA ASN A 328 -6.20 10.43 47.27
C ASN A 328 -6.08 11.21 48.58
N GLN A 329 -4.85 11.45 49.01
CA GLN A 329 -4.51 12.17 50.25
C GLN A 329 -4.13 13.64 49.99
N ILE A 330 -4.62 14.22 48.89
CA ILE A 330 -4.32 15.58 48.48
C ILE A 330 -5.09 16.56 49.38
N LYS A 331 -4.38 17.23 50.28
CA LYS A 331 -4.97 18.18 51.24
C LYS A 331 -5.06 19.61 50.69
N TYR A 332 -4.17 19.97 49.76
CA TYR A 332 -4.04 21.32 49.24
C TYR A 332 -3.80 21.29 47.74
N LEU A 333 -4.49 22.15 47.00
CA LEU A 333 -4.23 22.42 45.59
C LEU A 333 -3.18 23.53 45.51
N THR A 334 -1.90 23.19 45.70
CA THR A 334 -0.84 24.10 45.29
C THR A 334 -0.76 24.09 43.77
N LEU A 335 -1.25 25.15 43.13
CA LEU A 335 -0.95 25.41 41.72
C LEU A 335 0.57 25.37 41.55
N PRO A 336 1.13 24.71 40.52
CA PRO A 336 2.55 24.82 40.29
C PRO A 336 2.91 26.29 40.14
N VAL A 337 4.07 26.63 40.68
CA VAL A 337 4.55 28.01 40.85
C VAL A 337 4.73 28.72 39.50
N THR A 338 4.64 27.99 38.38
CA THR A 338 4.68 28.52 37.02
C THR A 338 3.58 27.92 36.14
N ALA A 339 2.77 28.78 35.53
CA ALA A 339 1.71 28.44 34.57
C ALA A 339 2.20 27.70 33.29
N THR A 340 3.51 27.47 33.18
CA THR A 340 4.18 26.73 32.10
C THR A 340 4.10 25.21 32.25
N ASP A 341 3.85 24.69 33.46
CA ASP A 341 3.89 23.25 33.73
C ASP A 341 2.63 22.50 33.25
N TRP A 342 1.59 23.25 32.90
CA TRP A 342 0.33 22.74 32.32
C TRP A 342 0.11 23.18 30.85
N ARG A 343 1.07 23.91 30.26
CA ARG A 343 1.02 24.41 28.88
C ARG A 343 2.23 23.92 28.09
N LYS A 344 2.31 22.64 27.78
CA LYS A 344 3.12 22.13 26.67
C LYS A 344 2.45 20.94 26.02
#